data_AF-Q98P91-F1
#
_entry.id   AF-Q98P91-F1
#
_cell.length_a   1.000
_cell.length_b   1.000
_cell.length_c   1.000
_cell.angle_alpha   90.00
_cell.angle_beta   90.00
_cell.angle_gamma   90.00
#
_symmetry.space_group_name_H-M   'P 1'
#
loop_
_entity.id
_entity.type
_entity.pdbx_description
1 polymer ?
#
loop_
_entity_poly.entity_id
_entity_poly.type
_entity_poly.pdbx_seq_one_letter_code
_entity_poly.pdbx_strand_id
1 'polypeptide(L)'
;MRDFITGAEESERCLDRMVAALHLMMSDRQFCALMVSEGLETMPRLLAHRLPGAPPEPHVFCPPGKPLSDTGENREPIGGICPGVLDVLRDAPVKTKIFGLLQKVLPARQVEIARLMVAMDQVRLTYARMLVALTPQALLVKDFHPSTIANLTEGHRGAMVLEVGKLSLAVLGAMEQRGQVGLELVAASRFFARLMDNSRVVRYLARNYPGHFEEFHNLSEPFIK
;
A
#
# COMPACT_ATOMS: atom_id res chain seq x y z
N MET A 1 1.83 -0.45 -13.11
CA MET A 1 0.71 0.03 -12.27
C MET A 1 -0.19 -1.13 -11.88
N ARG A 2 -0.80 -1.86 -12.84
CA ARG A 2 -1.66 -3.01 -12.52
C ARG A 2 -0.98 -4.07 -11.65
N ASP A 3 0.23 -4.48 -12.00
CA ASP A 3 0.98 -5.49 -11.21
C ASP A 3 1.23 -5.04 -9.77
N PHE A 4 1.48 -3.75 -9.55
CA PHE A 4 1.63 -3.18 -8.20
C PHE A 4 0.32 -3.26 -7.41
N ILE A 5 -0.80 -2.91 -8.05
CA ILE A 5 -2.13 -2.99 -7.45
C ILE A 5 -2.46 -4.44 -7.11
N THR A 6 -2.28 -5.36 -8.06
CA THR A 6 -2.55 -6.79 -7.86
C THR A 6 -1.70 -7.36 -6.72
N GLY A 7 -0.41 -7.02 -6.64
CA GLY A 7 0.44 -7.46 -5.53
C GLY A 7 0.00 -6.90 -4.16
N ALA A 8 -0.50 -5.66 -4.11
CA ALA A 8 -1.06 -5.10 -2.89
C ALA A 8 -2.37 -5.79 -2.49
N GLU A 9 -3.26 -6.04 -3.44
CA GLU A 9 -4.51 -6.78 -3.22
C GLU A 9 -4.25 -8.24 -2.78
N GLU A 10 -3.23 -8.89 -3.33
CA GLU A 10 -2.80 -10.23 -2.91
C GLU A 10 -2.29 -10.24 -1.46
N SER A 11 -1.56 -9.20 -1.05
CA SER A 11 -1.07 -9.04 0.32
C SER A 11 -2.23 -8.87 1.29
N GLU A 12 -3.19 -8.00 0.98
CA GLU A 12 -4.40 -7.81 1.80
C GLU A 12 -5.22 -9.10 1.89
N ARG A 13 -5.44 -9.77 0.76
CA ARG A 13 -6.18 -11.04 0.72
C ARG A 13 -5.48 -12.15 1.52
N CYS A 14 -4.15 -12.18 1.51
CA CYS A 14 -3.39 -13.10 2.35
C CYS A 14 -3.63 -12.80 3.83
N LEU A 15 -3.55 -11.53 4.22
CA LEU A 15 -3.78 -11.11 5.60
C LEU A 15 -5.20 -11.45 6.07
N ASP A 16 -6.21 -11.20 5.24
CA ASP A 16 -7.61 -11.54 5.54
C ASP A 16 -7.78 -13.05 5.80
N ARG A 17 -7.11 -13.90 5.01
CA ARG A 17 -7.11 -15.35 5.23
C ARG A 17 -6.46 -15.72 6.57
N MET A 18 -5.36 -15.05 6.95
CA MET A 18 -4.71 -15.27 8.25
C MET A 18 -5.60 -14.86 9.41
N VAL A 19 -6.25 -13.70 9.32
CA VAL A 19 -7.18 -13.21 10.33
C VAL A 19 -8.38 -14.16 10.47
N ALA A 20 -8.93 -14.65 9.35
CA ALA A 20 -10.02 -15.62 9.37
C ALA A 20 -9.61 -16.95 10.01
N ALA A 21 -8.43 -17.46 9.66
CA ALA A 21 -7.82 -18.65 10.26
C ALA A 21 -7.65 -18.49 11.78
N LEU A 22 -7.09 -17.37 12.24
CA LEU A 22 -6.97 -17.07 13.66
C LEU A 22 -8.32 -17.00 14.34
N HIS A 23 -9.31 -16.36 13.72
CA HIS A 23 -10.64 -16.25 14.28
C HIS A 23 -11.32 -17.63 14.47
N LEU A 24 -11.17 -18.52 13.48
CA LEU A 24 -11.66 -19.90 13.56
C LEU A 24 -11.03 -20.64 14.75
N MET A 25 -9.71 -20.52 14.92
CA MET A 25 -8.95 -21.18 15.98
C MET A 25 -9.29 -20.63 17.37
N MET A 26 -9.37 -19.30 17.49
CA MET A 26 -9.64 -18.62 18.77
C MET A 26 -11.09 -18.80 19.23
N SER A 27 -12.00 -19.16 18.34
CA SER A 27 -13.38 -19.53 18.68
C SER A 27 -13.48 -20.88 19.40
N ASP A 28 -12.44 -21.73 19.32
CA ASP A 28 -12.38 -23.01 20.01
C ASP A 28 -11.78 -22.85 21.42
N ARG A 29 -12.60 -23.10 22.44
CA ARG A 29 -12.21 -23.00 23.85
C ARG A 29 -11.10 -24.00 24.24
N GLN A 30 -11.11 -25.20 23.67
CA GLN A 30 -10.09 -26.21 23.95
C GLN A 30 -8.76 -25.80 23.31
N PHE A 31 -8.81 -25.22 22.11
CA PHE A 31 -7.64 -24.64 21.47
C PHE A 31 -7.07 -23.46 22.28
N CYS A 32 -7.92 -22.53 22.73
CA CYS A 32 -7.50 -21.42 23.59
C CYS A 32 -6.88 -21.90 24.92
N ALA A 33 -7.43 -22.94 25.55
CA ALA A 33 -6.85 -23.52 26.75
C ALA A 33 -5.47 -24.13 26.49
N LEU A 34 -5.30 -24.82 25.35
CA LEU A 34 -4.00 -25.35 24.92
C LEU A 34 -2.99 -24.22 24.72
N MET A 35 -3.38 -23.16 24.02
CA MET A 35 -2.55 -21.98 23.78
C MET A 35 -2.01 -21.36 25.07
N VAL A 36 -2.89 -21.20 26.08
CA VAL A 36 -2.49 -20.69 27.41
C VAL A 36 -1.53 -21.64 28.12
N SER A 37 -1.77 -22.96 28.04
CA SER A 37 -0.89 -23.95 28.68
C SER A 37 0.52 -24.01 28.07
N GLU A 38 0.64 -23.60 26.81
CA GLU A 38 1.90 -23.61 26.05
C GLU A 38 2.57 -22.23 25.97
N GLY A 39 2.00 -21.19 26.61
CA GLY A 39 2.56 -19.83 26.61
C GLY A 39 2.48 -19.12 25.24
N LEU A 40 1.47 -19.45 24.42
CA LEU A 40 1.29 -18.94 23.06
C LEU A 40 0.15 -17.91 22.94
N GLU A 41 -0.52 -17.56 24.03
CA GLU A 41 -1.69 -16.68 24.08
C GLU A 41 -1.42 -15.23 23.63
N THR A 42 -0.16 -14.82 23.59
CA THR A 42 0.20 -13.45 23.19
C THR A 42 0.10 -13.28 21.68
N MET A 43 -1.10 -12.86 21.23
CA MET A 43 -1.38 -12.37 19.88
C MET A 43 -0.58 -11.09 19.57
N PRO A 44 -0.07 -10.91 18.34
CA PRO A 44 0.50 -9.64 17.93
C PRO A 44 -0.56 -8.52 17.99
N ARG A 45 -0.27 -7.42 18.70
CA ARG A 45 -1.17 -6.25 18.78
C ARG A 45 -1.51 -5.66 17.41
N LEU A 46 -0.56 -5.77 16.47
CA LEU A 46 -0.78 -5.40 15.07
C LEU A 46 -1.92 -6.17 14.41
N LEU A 47 -2.32 -7.35 14.90
CA LEU A 47 -3.46 -8.10 14.36
C LEU A 47 -4.73 -7.96 15.21
N ALA A 48 -4.58 -7.50 16.45
CA ALA A 48 -5.69 -7.42 17.40
C ALA A 48 -6.83 -6.55 16.86
N HIS A 49 -6.51 -5.43 16.20
CA HIS A 49 -7.52 -4.50 15.67
C HIS A 49 -8.33 -5.03 14.47
N ARG A 50 -7.86 -6.08 13.80
CA ARG A 50 -8.58 -6.75 12.71
C ARG A 50 -9.56 -7.81 13.21
N LEU A 51 -9.47 -8.21 14.48
CA LEU A 51 -10.33 -9.24 15.07
C LEU A 51 -11.64 -8.63 15.64
N PRO A 52 -12.78 -9.35 15.61
CA PRO A 52 -14.02 -8.87 16.20
C PRO A 52 -13.91 -8.61 17.71
N GLY A 53 -14.28 -7.42 18.17
CA GLY A 53 -14.32 -7.05 19.59
C GLY A 53 -13.11 -6.30 20.14
N ALA A 54 -12.15 -5.90 19.30
CA ALA A 54 -11.04 -5.06 19.72
C ALA A 54 -11.52 -3.65 20.15
N PRO A 55 -10.98 -3.08 21.25
CA PRO A 55 -11.20 -1.67 21.53
C PRO A 55 -10.66 -0.85 20.35
N PRO A 56 -11.34 0.25 19.94
CA PRO A 56 -10.77 1.16 18.96
C PRO A 56 -9.44 1.66 19.53
N GLU A 57 -8.33 1.18 18.97
CA GLU A 57 -7.01 1.72 19.26
C GLU A 57 -7.07 3.26 19.04
N PRO A 58 -6.48 4.07 19.92
CA PRO A 58 -6.27 5.47 19.61
C PRO A 58 -5.43 5.50 18.33
N HIS A 59 -6.05 5.93 17.24
CA HIS A 59 -5.45 5.95 15.92
C HIS A 59 -4.10 6.69 15.96
N VAL A 60 -2.99 5.97 16.12
CA VAL A 60 -1.69 6.42 15.62
C VAL A 60 -1.63 6.01 14.16
N PHE A 61 -2.61 6.47 13.38
CA PHE A 61 -2.48 6.50 11.93
C PHE A 61 -3.46 7.49 11.35
N CYS A 62 -2.95 8.32 10.44
CA CYS A 62 -3.71 9.38 9.81
C CYS A 62 -4.91 8.79 9.04
N PRO A 63 -6.09 9.43 9.11
CA PRO A 63 -7.24 9.06 8.31
C PRO A 63 -6.90 9.16 6.81
N PRO A 64 -7.56 8.36 5.95
CA PRO A 64 -7.37 8.43 4.50
C PRO A 64 -7.73 9.83 4.03
N GLY A 65 -6.76 10.54 3.46
CA GLY A 65 -6.93 11.91 2.99
C GLY A 65 -6.13 12.98 3.75
N LYS A 66 -5.42 12.65 4.84
CA LYS A 66 -4.37 13.56 5.33
C LYS A 66 -3.04 13.22 4.65
N PRO A 67 -2.45 14.16 3.88
CA PRO A 67 -1.13 13.94 3.31
C PRO A 67 -0.18 13.62 4.46
N LEU A 68 0.55 12.51 4.33
CA LEU A 68 1.76 12.23 5.10
C LEU A 68 2.54 13.55 5.26
N SER A 69 2.60 14.04 6.49
CA SER A 69 3.34 15.22 6.97
C SER A 69 2.78 16.60 6.57
N ASP A 70 1.99 17.12 7.50
CA ASP A 70 1.87 18.53 7.86
C ASP A 70 3.24 19.15 8.23
N THR A 71 4.08 19.44 7.23
CA THR A 71 5.36 20.18 7.43
C THR A 71 5.57 21.26 6.36
N GLY A 72 4.48 21.72 5.73
CA GLY A 72 4.60 22.57 4.55
C GLY A 72 3.49 23.59 4.34
N GLU A 73 2.55 23.79 5.26
CA GLU A 73 1.42 24.72 5.04
C GLU A 73 1.84 26.21 4.94
N ASN A 74 3.13 26.54 5.02
CA ASN A 74 3.65 27.90 4.78
C ASN A 74 5.00 27.94 4.05
N ARG A 75 5.25 27.04 3.10
CA ARG A 75 6.44 27.14 2.22
C ARG A 75 6.05 27.59 0.82
N GLU A 76 6.58 28.74 0.41
CA GLU A 76 6.38 29.24 -0.94
C GLU A 76 6.97 28.27 -1.98
N PRO A 77 6.30 28.10 -3.13
CA PRO A 77 6.80 27.26 -4.20
C PRO A 77 8.12 27.83 -4.76
N ILE A 78 9.14 26.98 -4.84
CA ILE A 78 10.45 27.37 -5.35
C ILE A 78 10.46 27.16 -6.85
N GLY A 79 10.47 28.26 -7.62
CA GLY A 79 10.49 28.19 -9.09
C GLY A 79 9.31 27.40 -9.67
N GLY A 80 8.11 27.54 -9.09
CA GLY A 80 6.90 26.85 -9.55
C GLY A 80 6.80 25.37 -9.17
N ILE A 81 7.74 24.87 -8.34
CA ILE A 81 7.68 23.52 -7.75
C ILE A 81 7.18 23.59 -6.32
N CYS A 82 6.21 22.74 -6.01
CA CYS A 82 5.70 22.62 -4.64
C CYS A 82 6.74 21.98 -3.71
N PRO A 83 6.87 22.47 -2.46
CA PRO A 83 7.80 21.89 -1.47
C PRO A 83 7.59 20.39 -1.26
N GLY A 84 6.33 19.93 -1.23
CA GLY A 84 6.03 18.50 -1.08
C GLY A 84 6.57 17.61 -2.21
N VAL A 85 6.85 18.16 -3.40
CA VAL A 85 7.55 17.42 -4.46
C VAL A 85 9.01 17.16 -4.06
N LEU A 86 9.67 18.15 -3.47
CA LEU A 86 11.05 18.04 -3.00
C LEU A 86 11.14 17.04 -1.86
N ASP A 87 10.16 17.05 -0.94
CA ASP A 87 10.09 16.10 0.16
C ASP A 87 9.91 14.66 -0.33
N VAL A 88 9.05 14.44 -1.33
CA VAL A 88 8.83 13.11 -1.92
C VAL A 88 10.04 12.61 -2.69
N LEU A 89 10.76 13.50 -3.39
CA LEU A 89 11.86 13.11 -4.28
C LEU A 89 13.25 13.21 -3.63
N ARG A 90 13.33 13.55 -2.34
CA ARG A 90 14.59 13.83 -1.63
C ARG A 90 15.63 12.70 -1.72
N ASP A 91 15.17 11.45 -1.70
CA ASP A 91 16.03 10.26 -1.68
C ASP A 91 16.08 9.56 -3.05
N ALA A 92 15.46 10.16 -4.07
CA ALA A 92 15.39 9.57 -5.40
C ALA A 92 16.46 10.15 -6.35
N PRO A 93 16.96 9.36 -7.31
CA PRO A 93 17.85 9.87 -8.36
C PRO A 93 17.06 10.69 -9.40
N VAL A 94 16.90 12.00 -9.15
CA VAL A 94 16.10 12.89 -10.01
C VAL A 94 16.95 13.61 -11.06
N LYS A 95 16.53 13.52 -12.33
CA LYS A 95 17.05 14.38 -13.40
C LYS A 95 16.37 15.75 -13.37
N THR A 96 17.13 16.84 -13.44
CA THR A 96 16.61 18.23 -13.38
C THR A 96 15.47 18.51 -14.37
N LYS A 97 15.50 17.87 -15.54
CA LYS A 97 14.45 18.00 -16.58
C LYS A 97 13.05 17.55 -16.11
N ILE A 98 12.96 16.72 -15.06
CA ILE A 98 11.67 16.29 -14.48
C ILE A 98 10.95 17.48 -13.85
N PHE A 99 11.65 18.37 -13.15
CA PHE A 99 11.03 19.56 -12.55
C PHE A 99 10.39 20.47 -13.61
N GLY A 100 11.05 20.63 -14.77
CA GLY A 100 10.48 21.39 -15.89
C GLY A 100 9.17 20.79 -16.44
N LEU A 101 8.97 19.47 -16.32
CA LEU A 101 7.70 18.81 -16.66
C LEU A 101 6.65 19.02 -15.57
N LEU A 102 7.03 18.90 -14.30
CA LEU A 102 6.12 19.09 -13.16
C LEU A 102 5.58 20.53 -13.09
N GLN A 103 6.36 21.53 -13.48
CA GLN A 103 5.88 22.92 -13.59
C GLN A 103 4.72 23.12 -14.59
N LYS A 104 4.40 22.12 -15.43
CA LYS A 104 3.28 22.18 -16.39
C LYS A 104 1.95 21.76 -15.80
N VAL A 105 1.93 21.24 -14.57
CA VAL A 105 0.73 20.79 -13.86
C VAL A 105 0.53 21.58 -12.57
N LEU A 106 -0.71 21.59 -12.07
CA LEU A 106 -1.07 22.27 -10.82
C LEU A 106 -0.37 21.64 -9.61
N PRO A 107 -0.12 22.41 -8.53
CA PRO A 107 0.52 21.97 -7.28
C PRO A 107 0.18 20.57 -6.80
N ALA A 108 -1.11 20.27 -6.58
CA ALA A 108 -1.56 18.97 -6.09
C ALA A 108 -1.16 17.83 -7.03
N ARG A 109 -1.25 18.06 -8.35
CA ARG A 109 -0.87 17.08 -9.37
C ARG A 109 0.65 16.89 -9.45
N GLN A 110 1.46 17.91 -9.14
CA GLN A 110 2.92 17.76 -9.08
C GLN A 110 3.32 16.72 -8.03
N VAL A 111 2.75 16.85 -6.82
CA VAL A 111 3.01 15.94 -5.69
C VAL A 111 2.51 14.54 -6.02
N GLU A 112 1.32 14.43 -6.63
CA GLU A 112 0.77 13.14 -7.06
C GLU A 112 1.69 12.42 -8.06
N ILE A 113 2.15 13.12 -9.10
CA ILE A 113 3.08 12.56 -10.09
C ILE A 113 4.39 12.13 -9.42
N ALA A 114 4.93 12.93 -8.49
CA ALA A 114 6.13 12.58 -7.76
C ALA A 114 5.94 11.29 -6.94
N ARG A 115 4.82 11.16 -6.21
CA ARG A 115 4.48 9.96 -5.44
C ARG A 115 4.33 8.74 -6.33
N LEU A 116 3.66 8.86 -7.48
CA LEU A 116 3.53 7.79 -8.46
C LEU A 116 4.89 7.33 -9.01
N MET A 117 5.77 8.27 -9.32
CA MET A 117 7.12 7.96 -9.81
C MET A 117 7.93 7.19 -8.77
N VAL A 118 7.84 7.55 -7.49
CA VAL A 118 8.50 6.84 -6.40
C VAL A 118 7.87 5.47 -6.14
N ALA A 119 6.54 5.41 -6.04
CA ALA A 119 5.78 4.18 -5.80
C ALA A 119 6.08 3.08 -6.83
N MET A 120 6.26 3.50 -8.08
CA MET A 120 6.51 2.60 -9.20
C MET A 120 8.01 2.33 -9.46
N ASP A 121 8.92 2.91 -8.66
CA ASP A 121 10.36 2.93 -8.94
C ASP A 121 10.68 3.40 -10.39
N GLN A 122 9.93 4.41 -10.84
CA GLN A 122 10.01 4.98 -12.18
C GLN A 122 10.28 6.49 -12.12
N VAL A 123 11.32 6.90 -11.37
CA VAL A 123 11.79 8.30 -11.34
C VAL A 123 12.57 8.62 -12.64
N ARG A 124 11.86 8.58 -13.77
CA ARG A 124 12.42 8.67 -15.13
C ARG A 124 11.65 9.71 -15.93
N LEU A 125 12.38 10.40 -16.82
CA LEU A 125 11.82 11.47 -17.64
C LEU A 125 10.65 10.99 -18.51
N THR A 126 10.74 9.80 -19.09
CA THR A 126 9.71 9.20 -19.94
C THR A 126 8.40 8.95 -19.19
N TYR A 127 8.50 8.49 -17.93
CA TYR A 127 7.33 8.23 -17.11
C TYR A 127 6.67 9.52 -16.63
N ALA A 128 7.46 10.49 -16.16
CA ALA A 128 6.97 11.83 -15.84
C ALA A 128 6.26 12.48 -17.04
N ARG A 129 6.86 12.37 -18.23
CA ARG A 129 6.31 12.88 -19.48
C ARG A 129 4.94 12.29 -19.80
N MET A 130 4.81 10.97 -19.67
CA MET A 130 3.55 10.25 -19.89
C MET A 130 2.48 10.69 -18.88
N LEU A 131 2.81 10.80 -17.60
CA LEU A 131 1.86 11.22 -16.56
C LEU A 131 1.38 12.67 -16.76
N VAL A 132 2.27 13.58 -17.19
CA VAL A 132 1.90 14.96 -17.54
C VAL A 132 1.03 14.99 -18.81
N ALA A 133 1.38 14.21 -19.84
CA ALA A 133 0.61 14.15 -21.09
C ALA A 133 -0.80 13.56 -20.91
N LEU A 134 -1.00 12.72 -19.89
CA LEU A 134 -2.27 12.10 -19.54
C LEU A 134 -2.94 12.75 -18.31
N THR A 135 -2.57 13.99 -18.01
CA THR A 135 -3.23 14.79 -16.97
C THR A 135 -4.46 15.51 -17.55
N PRO A 136 -5.63 15.50 -16.87
CA PRO A 136 -6.81 16.26 -17.29
C PRO A 136 -6.52 17.76 -17.41
N GLN A 137 -7.13 18.44 -18.39
CA GLN A 137 -6.87 19.88 -18.64
C GLN A 137 -7.11 20.76 -17.40
N ALA A 138 -8.07 20.40 -16.55
CA ALA A 138 -8.36 21.10 -15.30
C ALA A 138 -7.21 21.11 -14.28
N LEU A 139 -6.24 20.18 -14.43
CA LEU A 139 -5.07 20.05 -13.56
C LEU A 139 -3.77 20.52 -14.25
N LEU A 140 -3.88 21.15 -15.41
CA LEU A 140 -2.78 21.76 -16.14
C LEU A 140 -2.72 23.27 -15.88
N VAL A 141 -1.56 23.86 -16.10
CA VAL A 141 -1.42 25.32 -16.13
C VAL A 141 -2.19 25.88 -17.34
N LYS A 142 -2.79 27.08 -17.20
CA LYS A 142 -3.76 27.68 -18.14
C LYS A 142 -3.35 27.71 -19.62
N ASP A 143 -2.05 27.67 -19.93
CA ASP A 143 -1.53 27.79 -21.31
C ASP A 143 -0.76 26.54 -21.78
N PHE A 144 -0.87 25.42 -21.05
CA PHE A 144 -0.17 24.19 -21.41
C PHE A 144 -1.10 23.19 -22.12
N HIS A 145 -0.65 22.71 -23.28
CA HIS A 145 -1.31 21.67 -24.05
C HIS A 145 -0.52 20.34 -24.01
N PRO A 146 -1.14 19.24 -23.56
CA PRO A 146 -0.47 17.93 -23.49
C PRO A 146 0.08 17.39 -24.81
N SER A 147 -0.55 17.77 -25.92
CA SER A 147 -0.13 17.39 -27.28
C SER A 147 1.26 17.91 -27.64
N THR A 148 1.76 18.95 -26.96
CA THR A 148 3.12 19.47 -27.12
C THR A 148 4.19 18.50 -26.58
N ILE A 149 3.80 17.53 -25.74
CA ILE A 149 4.72 16.65 -25.04
C ILE A 149 4.65 15.20 -25.53
N ALA A 150 3.52 14.77 -26.08
CA ALA A 150 3.37 13.44 -26.62
C ALA A 150 2.58 13.48 -27.94
N ASN A 151 3.12 12.81 -28.98
CA ASN A 151 2.45 12.57 -30.25
C ASN A 151 1.32 11.53 -30.07
N LEU A 152 0.34 11.81 -29.22
CA LEU A 152 -0.86 10.99 -29.05
C LEU A 152 -1.95 11.50 -29.99
N THR A 153 -2.56 10.59 -30.75
CA THR A 153 -3.77 10.88 -31.51
C THR A 153 -4.89 11.30 -30.55
N GLU A 154 -5.43 12.52 -30.72
CA GLU A 154 -6.41 13.12 -29.80
C GLU A 154 -7.63 12.21 -29.50
N GLY A 155 -8.06 11.39 -30.47
CA GLY A 155 -9.18 10.47 -30.30
C GLY A 155 -8.99 9.38 -29.23
N HIS A 156 -7.75 8.95 -28.95
CA HIS A 156 -7.46 7.92 -27.94
C HIS A 156 -7.03 8.49 -26.58
N ARG A 157 -6.70 9.79 -26.53
CA ARG A 157 -6.17 10.44 -25.32
C ARG A 157 -7.21 10.48 -24.20
N GLY A 158 -8.48 10.77 -24.52
CA GLY A 158 -9.54 10.89 -23.51
C GLY A 158 -9.76 9.61 -22.70
N ALA A 159 -9.81 8.46 -23.36
CA ALA A 159 -9.92 7.15 -22.70
C ALA A 159 -8.70 6.86 -21.84
N MET A 160 -7.50 7.17 -22.34
CA MET A 160 -6.24 6.97 -21.60
C MET A 160 -6.13 7.87 -20.37
N VAL A 161 -6.56 9.13 -20.44
CA VAL A 161 -6.59 10.04 -19.28
C VAL A 161 -7.47 9.47 -18.18
N LEU A 162 -8.66 8.96 -18.53
CA LEU A 162 -9.55 8.34 -17.57
C LEU A 162 -8.93 7.09 -16.94
N GLU A 163 -8.33 6.22 -17.76
CA GLU A 163 -7.73 4.98 -17.30
C GLU A 163 -6.51 5.22 -16.41
N VAL A 164 -5.58 6.09 -16.83
CA VAL A 164 -4.40 6.43 -16.04
C VAL A 164 -4.79 7.17 -14.76
N GLY A 165 -5.83 8.00 -14.77
CA GLY A 165 -6.37 8.61 -13.55
C GLY A 165 -6.84 7.56 -12.54
N LYS A 166 -7.65 6.58 -12.98
CA LYS A 166 -8.09 5.47 -12.13
C LYS A 166 -6.94 4.64 -11.58
N LEU A 167 -5.99 4.26 -12.44
CA LEU A 167 -4.82 3.47 -12.04
C LEU A 167 -3.90 4.25 -11.09
N SER A 168 -3.74 5.56 -11.31
CA SER A 168 -2.93 6.42 -10.44
C SER A 168 -3.50 6.44 -9.02
N LEU A 169 -4.82 6.66 -8.89
CA LEU A 169 -5.49 6.65 -7.60
C LEU A 169 -5.34 5.30 -6.88
N ALA A 170 -5.53 4.20 -7.61
CA ALA A 170 -5.38 2.85 -7.05
C ALA A 170 -3.94 2.57 -6.58
N VAL A 171 -2.93 2.98 -7.34
CA VAL A 171 -1.51 2.83 -6.93
C VAL A 171 -1.21 3.62 -5.67
N LEU A 172 -1.69 4.86 -5.56
CA LEU A 172 -1.45 5.67 -4.37
C LEU A 172 -2.15 5.11 -3.13
N GLY A 173 -3.40 4.67 -3.27
CA GLY A 173 -4.12 4.01 -2.17
C GLY A 173 -3.39 2.74 -1.71
N ALA A 174 -2.96 1.90 -2.65
CA ALA A 174 -2.17 0.71 -2.36
C ALA A 174 -0.82 1.06 -1.70
N MET A 175 -0.14 2.12 -2.14
CA MET A 175 1.11 2.59 -1.53
C MET A 175 0.92 3.02 -0.07
N GLU A 176 -0.15 3.77 0.23
CA GLU A 176 -0.46 4.26 1.57
C GLU A 176 -0.69 3.11 2.57
N GLN A 177 -1.34 2.04 2.11
CA GLN A 177 -1.66 0.88 2.95
C GLN A 177 -0.52 -0.15 3.03
N ARG A 178 0.36 -0.22 2.01
CA ARG A 178 1.40 -1.26 1.89
C ARG A 178 2.26 -1.41 3.15
N GLY A 179 2.63 -0.30 3.80
CA GLY A 179 3.47 -0.33 5.00
C GLY A 179 2.78 -1.02 6.17
N GLN A 180 1.51 -0.67 6.42
CA GLN A 180 0.70 -1.26 7.49
C GLN A 180 0.44 -2.75 7.22
N VAL A 181 -0.06 -3.07 6.02
CA VAL A 181 -0.39 -4.45 5.62
C VAL A 181 0.86 -5.34 5.66
N GLY A 182 2.01 -4.83 5.24
CA GLY A 182 3.28 -5.55 5.31
C GLY A 182 3.70 -5.88 6.76
N LEU A 183 3.57 -4.93 7.69
CA LEU A 183 3.87 -5.17 9.10
C LEU A 183 2.90 -6.16 9.75
N GLU A 184 1.62 -6.07 9.40
CA GLU A 184 0.58 -7.00 9.84
C GLU A 184 0.88 -8.42 9.34
N LEU A 185 1.20 -8.58 8.05
CA LEU A 185 1.59 -9.87 7.47
C LEU A 185 2.82 -10.47 8.16
N VAL A 186 3.89 -9.70 8.36
CA VAL A 186 5.09 -10.19 9.05
C VAL A 186 4.76 -10.66 10.47
N ALA A 187 3.95 -9.88 11.19
CA ALA A 187 3.52 -10.23 12.53
C ALA A 187 2.66 -11.52 12.54
N ALA A 188 1.74 -11.65 11.59
CA ALA A 188 0.90 -12.83 11.42
C ALA A 188 1.73 -14.07 11.07
N SER A 189 2.58 -14.00 10.05
CA SER A 189 3.40 -15.15 9.63
C SER A 189 4.30 -15.62 10.77
N ARG A 190 4.91 -14.70 11.51
CA ARG A 190 5.73 -15.05 12.69
C ARG A 190 4.90 -15.74 13.78
N PHE A 191 3.66 -15.30 13.99
CA PHE A 191 2.78 -15.93 14.96
C PHE A 191 2.38 -17.34 14.51
N PHE A 192 1.96 -17.52 13.25
CA PHE A 192 1.66 -18.84 12.70
C PHE A 192 2.87 -19.78 12.73
N ALA A 193 4.08 -19.29 12.42
CA ALA A 193 5.30 -20.08 12.56
C ALA A 193 5.49 -20.61 13.99
N ARG A 194 5.33 -19.75 15.00
CA ARG A 194 5.40 -20.17 16.42
C ARG A 194 4.34 -21.22 16.78
N LEU A 195 3.14 -21.14 16.21
CA LEU A 195 2.10 -22.14 16.41
C LEU A 195 2.51 -23.48 15.79
N MET A 196 3.00 -23.44 14.55
CA MET A 196 3.37 -24.63 13.78
C MET A 196 4.67 -25.28 14.30
N ASP A 197 5.50 -24.56 15.04
CA ASP A 197 6.67 -25.12 15.75
C ASP A 197 6.29 -25.91 17.02
N ASN A 198 5.07 -25.74 17.54
CA ASN A 198 4.62 -26.46 18.73
C ASN A 198 3.92 -27.79 18.36
N SER A 199 4.57 -28.91 18.67
CA SER A 199 4.08 -30.26 18.35
C SER A 199 2.68 -30.60 18.90
N ARG A 200 2.25 -30.01 20.02
CA ARG A 200 0.90 -30.21 20.59
C ARG A 200 -0.14 -29.42 19.82
N VAL A 201 0.18 -28.18 19.45
CA VAL A 201 -0.65 -27.34 18.58
C VAL A 201 -0.85 -28.01 17.22
N VAL A 202 0.25 -28.42 16.58
CA VAL A 202 0.20 -29.14 15.29
C VAL A 202 -0.69 -30.39 15.37
N ARG A 203 -0.53 -31.21 16.42
CA ARG A 203 -1.35 -32.41 16.62
C ARG A 203 -2.82 -32.08 16.82
N TYR A 204 -3.12 -31.01 17.55
CA TYR A 204 -4.49 -30.54 17.75
C TYR A 204 -5.11 -30.08 16.43
N LEU A 205 -4.39 -29.26 15.66
CA LEU A 205 -4.85 -28.75 14.36
C LEU A 205 -5.08 -29.86 13.35
N ALA A 206 -4.16 -30.82 13.24
CA ALA A 206 -4.30 -31.96 12.34
C ALA A 206 -5.54 -32.83 12.67
N ARG A 207 -5.90 -32.94 13.96
CA ARG A 207 -7.05 -33.73 14.40
C ARG A 207 -8.39 -33.00 14.22
N ASN A 208 -8.43 -31.71 14.57
CA ASN A 208 -9.69 -30.95 14.69
C ASN A 208 -9.97 -30.06 13.47
N TYR A 209 -8.94 -29.69 12.70
CA TYR A 209 -9.02 -28.86 11.50
C TYR A 209 -8.26 -29.46 10.31
N PRO A 210 -8.47 -30.74 9.95
CA PRO A 210 -7.68 -31.42 8.92
C PRO A 210 -7.76 -30.74 7.55
N GLY A 211 -8.91 -30.15 7.19
CA GLY A 211 -9.09 -29.44 5.91
C GLY A 211 -8.39 -28.06 5.83
N HIS A 212 -7.91 -27.53 6.96
CA HIS A 212 -7.22 -26.24 7.03
C HIS A 212 -5.73 -26.39 7.35
N PHE A 213 -5.25 -27.62 7.56
CA PHE A 213 -3.88 -27.85 8.00
C PHE A 213 -2.82 -27.37 7.00
N GLU A 214 -3.02 -27.67 5.71
CA GLU A 214 -2.16 -27.16 4.63
C GLU A 214 -2.21 -25.63 4.55
N GLU A 215 -3.39 -25.03 4.78
CA GLU A 215 -3.55 -23.58 4.81
C GLU A 215 -2.74 -22.97 5.95
N PHE A 216 -2.82 -23.50 7.18
CA PHE A 216 -2.01 -23.02 8.31
C PHE A 216 -0.51 -23.15 8.05
N HIS A 217 -0.09 -24.21 7.39
CA HIS A 217 1.32 -24.40 7.01
C HIS A 217 1.76 -23.34 5.98
N ASN A 218 0.98 -23.15 4.91
CA ASN A 218 1.26 -22.13 3.89
C ASN A 218 1.29 -20.71 4.48
N LEU A 219 0.45 -20.42 5.47
CA LEU A 219 0.41 -19.14 6.18
C LEU A 219 1.60 -18.92 7.13
N SER A 220 2.28 -20.00 7.53
CA SER A 220 3.48 -19.94 8.38
C SER A 220 4.76 -19.65 7.60
N GLU A 221 4.74 -19.81 6.27
CA GLU A 221 5.90 -19.50 5.44
C GLU A 221 6.20 -17.99 5.44
N PRO A 222 7.49 -17.60 5.47
CA PRO A 222 7.87 -16.20 5.45
C PRO A 222 7.40 -15.54 4.15
N PHE A 223 6.58 -14.49 4.28
CA PHE A 223 6.17 -13.62 3.18
C PHE A 223 7.35 -12.69 2.78
N ILE A 224 8.46 -13.27 2.33
CA ILE A 224 9.61 -12.49 1.82
C ILE A 224 9.57 -12.56 0.30
N LYS A 225 9.07 -11.49 -0.32
CA LYS A 225 9.20 -11.19 -1.76
C LYS A 225 9.78 -9.80 -1.94
#